data_AF-A0A6V7LXF9-F1
#
_entry.id   AF-A0A6V7LXF9-F1
#
_cell.length_a   1.000
_cell.length_b   1.000
_cell.length_c   1.000
_cell.angle_alpha   90.00
_cell.angle_beta   90.00
_cell.angle_gamma   90.00
#
_symmetry.space_group_name_H-M   'P 1'
#
loop_
_entity.id
_entity.type
_entity.pdbx_description
1 polymer ?
#
loop_
_entity_poly.entity_id
_entity_poly.type
_entity_poly.pdbx_seq_one_letter_code
_entity_poly.pdbx_strand_id
1 'polypeptide(L)' 'PFSTAISEMNKLSPRSQKQQLKSEAWYHGSVSRSEAESMLTKDGDFLVRESQGSPGQYVLTGMNNGIPKHLLLIDPEGV' A
#
# COMPACT_ATOMS: atom_id res chain seq x y z
N PRO A 1 -15.51 7.52 11.76
CA PRO A 1 -15.18 7.64 10.33
C PRO A 1 -14.08 6.64 9.88
N PHE A 2 -12.86 6.70 10.43
CA PHE A 2 -11.79 5.74 10.10
C PHE A 2 -11.80 4.48 11.00
N SER A 3 -12.01 4.64 12.30
CA SER A 3 -12.00 3.53 13.27
C SER A 3 -13.06 2.46 12.97
N THR A 4 -14.20 2.84 12.42
CA THR A 4 -15.27 1.91 12.06
C THR A 4 -14.87 1.05 10.86
N ALA A 5 -14.26 1.64 9.83
CA ALA A 5 -13.79 0.89 8.66
C ALA A 5 -12.71 -0.13 9.04
N ILE A 6 -11.76 0.26 9.89
CA ILE A 6 -10.73 -0.66 10.43
C ILE A 6 -11.38 -1.80 11.23
N SER A 7 -12.35 -1.49 12.09
CA SER A 7 -13.05 -2.52 12.87
C SER A 7 -13.83 -3.52 12.01
N GLU A 8 -14.40 -3.09 10.89
CA GLU A 8 -15.11 -3.98 9.96
C GLU A 8 -14.13 -4.83 9.15
N MET A 9 -13.00 -4.27 8.72
CA MET A 9 -11.94 -5.02 8.03
C MET A 9 -11.33 -6.11 8.92
N ASN A 10 -11.16 -5.85 10.22
CA ASN A 10 -10.62 -6.83 11.17
C ASN A 10 -11.54 -8.04 11.42
N LYS A 11 -12.82 -7.96 11.07
CA LYS A 11 -13.75 -9.09 11.17
C LYS A 11 -13.64 -10.05 9.98
N LEU A 12 -12.99 -9.64 8.90
CA LEU A 12 -12.86 -10.43 7.68
C LEU A 12 -11.73 -11.45 7.79
N SER A 13 -11.87 -12.57 7.08
CA SER A 13 -10.77 -13.52 6.94
C SER A 13 -9.58 -12.87 6.21
N PRO A 14 -8.33 -13.32 6.45
CA PRO A 14 -7.16 -12.79 5.75
C PRO A 14 -7.28 -12.85 4.21
N ARG A 15 -7.94 -13.90 3.70
CA ARG A 15 -8.21 -14.04 2.25
C ARG A 15 -9.15 -12.95 1.75
N SER A 16 -10.21 -12.67 2.50
CA SER A 16 -11.19 -11.63 2.17
C SER A 16 -10.57 -10.24 2.23
N GLN A 17 -9.73 -9.97 3.24
CA GLN A 17 -8.97 -8.71 3.33
C GLN A 17 -8.05 -8.53 2.13
N LYS A 18 -7.29 -9.58 1.74
CA LYS A 18 -6.43 -9.54 0.55
C LYS A 18 -7.22 -9.36 -0.75
N GLN A 19 -8.45 -9.89 -0.83
CA GLN A 19 -9.34 -9.70 -1.98
C GLN A 19 -9.81 -8.24 -2.09
N GLN A 20 -10.19 -7.63 -0.96
CA GLN A 20 -10.57 -6.20 -0.94
C GLN A 20 -9.40 -5.31 -1.31
N LEU A 21 -8.20 -5.56 -0.77
CA LEU A 21 -6.99 -4.81 -1.14
C LEU A 21 -6.75 -4.84 -2.66
N LYS A 22 -6.95 -5.99 -3.31
CA LYS A 22 -6.82 -6.12 -4.77
C LYS A 22 -7.86 -5.33 -5.57
N SER A 23 -8.96 -4.92 -4.97
CA SER A 23 -9.99 -4.10 -5.63
C SER A 23 -9.76 -2.60 -5.50
N GLU A 24 -8.78 -2.19 -4.70
CA GLU A 24 -8.47 -0.78 -4.48
C GLU A 24 -7.67 -0.20 -5.65
N ALA A 25 -8.13 0.92 -6.20
CA ALA A 25 -7.49 1.56 -7.36
C ALA A 25 -6.08 2.08 -7.07
N TRP A 26 -5.75 2.31 -5.79
CA TRP A 26 -4.44 2.76 -5.33
C TRP A 26 -3.48 1.60 -5.01
N TYR A 27 -3.93 0.35 -5.13
CA TYR A 27 -3.10 -0.84 -4.92
C TYR A 27 -2.68 -1.46 -6.26
N HIS A 28 -1.36 -1.53 -6.49
CA HIS A 28 -0.80 -1.93 -7.79
C HIS A 28 -0.15 -3.31 -7.77
N GLY A 29 -0.32 -4.09 -6.69
CA GLY A 29 0.30 -5.41 -6.58
C GLY A 29 1.82 -5.34 -6.50
N SER A 30 2.50 -6.29 -7.15
CA SER A 30 3.95 -6.49 -7.06
C SER A 30 4.72 -5.70 -8.13
N VAL A 31 4.55 -4.38 -8.14
CA VAL A 31 5.34 -3.47 -8.99
C VAL A 31 6.69 -3.16 -8.35
N SER A 32 7.72 -3.01 -9.18
CA SER A 32 9.05 -2.64 -8.71
C SER A 32 9.09 -1.20 -8.17
N ARG A 33 10.15 -0.87 -7.46
CA ARG A 33 10.38 0.50 -6.98
C ARG A 33 10.43 1.50 -8.15
N SER A 34 11.16 1.17 -9.21
CA SER A 34 11.33 2.04 -10.38
C SER A 34 10.01 2.27 -11.13
N GLU A 35 9.22 1.20 -11.33
CA GLU A 35 7.88 1.33 -11.93
C GLU A 35 6.95 2.17 -11.07
N ALA A 36 7.00 2.01 -9.74
CA ALA A 36 6.20 2.84 -8.84
C ALA A 36 6.59 4.32 -8.92
N GLU A 37 7.89 4.63 -9.01
CA GLU A 37 8.37 6.02 -9.14
C GLU A 37 7.92 6.66 -10.47
N SER A 38 7.92 5.90 -11.58
CA SER A 38 7.50 6.42 -12.89
C SER A 38 5.99 6.66 -13.01
N MET A 39 5.20 6.05 -12.14
CA MET A 39 3.75 6.25 -12.06
C MET A 39 3.35 7.52 -11.29
N LEU A 40 4.28 8.12 -10.54
CA LEU A 40 4.04 9.35 -9.80
C LEU A 40 4.35 10.57 -10.66
N THR A 41 3.38 11.46 -10.83
CA THR A 41 3.48 12.61 -11.75
C THR A 41 3.56 13.95 -11.04
N LYS A 42 2.90 14.07 -9.87
CA LYS A 42 2.81 15.32 -9.10
C LYS A 42 2.92 15.05 -7.60
N ASP A 43 3.28 16.09 -6.85
CA ASP A 43 3.27 16.03 -5.39
C ASP A 43 1.90 15.63 -4.84
N GLY A 44 1.92 14.70 -3.89
CA GLY A 44 0.72 14.08 -3.33
C GLY A 44 0.23 12.84 -4.07
N ASP A 45 0.75 12.53 -5.26
CA ASP A 45 0.50 11.21 -5.88
C ASP A 45 1.05 10.11 -4.97
N PHE A 46 0.33 9.01 -4.88
CA PHE A 46 0.74 7.84 -4.13
C PHE A 46 0.18 6.55 -4.71
N LEU A 47 0.82 5.44 -4.35
CA LEU A 47 0.33 4.09 -4.57
C LEU A 47 0.86 3.15 -3.48
N VAL A 48 0.15 2.06 -3.25
CA VAL A 48 0.63 0.96 -2.41
C VAL A 48 1.01 -0.23 -3.29
N ARG A 49 2.14 -0.84 -2.96
CA ARG A 49 2.67 -2.02 -3.65
C ARG A 49 3.14 -3.08 -2.66
N GLU A 50 3.08 -4.34 -3.06
CA GLU A 50 3.69 -5.46 -2.34
C GLU A 50 5.20 -5.50 -2.66
N SER A 51 6.02 -5.80 -1.66
CA SER A 51 7.47 -5.94 -1.84
C SER A 51 7.78 -7.20 -2.65
N GLN A 52 8.55 -7.06 -3.74
CA GLN A 52 8.99 -8.18 -4.56
C GLN A 52 9.92 -9.14 -3.81
N GLY A 53 10.71 -8.65 -2.85
CA GLY A 53 11.66 -9.46 -2.06
C GLY A 53 11.08 -10.04 -0.77
N SER A 54 9.96 -9.49 -0.30
CA SER A 54 9.35 -9.84 0.99
C SER A 54 7.83 -9.95 0.84
N PRO A 55 7.30 -11.10 0.40
CA PRO A 55 5.86 -11.31 0.27
C PRO A 55 5.12 -11.00 1.58
N GLY A 56 3.98 -10.31 1.49
CA GLY A 56 3.23 -9.84 2.66
C GLY A 56 3.71 -8.51 3.25
N GLN A 57 4.85 -7.97 2.85
CA GLN A 57 5.24 -6.60 3.19
C GLN A 57 4.72 -5.61 2.14
N TYR A 58 4.11 -4.53 2.63
CA TYR A 58 3.52 -3.50 1.78
C TYR A 58 4.30 -2.19 1.91
N VAL A 59 4.41 -1.47 0.79
CA VAL A 59 5.13 -0.20 0.73
C VAL A 59 4.19 0.85 0.13
N LEU A 60 4.00 1.95 0.86
CA LEU A 60 3.42 3.17 0.31
C LEU A 60 4.53 3.94 -0.41
N THR A 61 4.35 4.15 -1.71
CA THR A 61 5.23 4.98 -2.53
C THR A 61 4.48 6.27 -2.87
N GLY A 62 5.07 7.43 -2.61
CA GLY A 62 4.42 8.71 -2.88
C GLY A 62 5.40 9.84 -3.17
N MET A 63 4.92 10.87 -3.86
CA MET A 63 5.72 12.03 -4.27
C MET A 63 5.60 13.16 -3.26
N ASN A 64 6.73 13.68 -2.78
CA ASN A 64 6.77 14.80 -1.86
C ASN A 64 7.91 15.75 -2.23
N ASN A 65 7.57 16.99 -2.59
CA ASN A 65 8.49 18.03 -3.05
C ASN A 65 9.34 17.56 -4.23
N GLY A 66 8.73 16.88 -5.20
CA GLY A 66 9.39 16.32 -6.38
C GLY A 66 10.30 15.12 -6.10
N ILE A 67 10.32 14.61 -4.86
CA ILE A 67 11.14 13.47 -4.46
C ILE A 67 10.24 12.28 -4.11
N PRO A 68 10.41 11.12 -4.80
CA PRO A 68 9.74 9.90 -4.41
C PRO A 68 10.17 9.45 -3.00
N LYS A 69 9.19 9.10 -2.18
CA LYS A 69 9.35 8.54 -0.84
C LYS A 69 8.73 7.16 -0.78
N HIS A 70 9.31 6.29 0.05
CA HIS A 70 8.82 4.94 0.26
C HIS A 70 8.72 4.68 1.76
N LEU A 71 7.53 4.33 2.23
CA LEU A 71 7.24 4.04 3.62
C LEU A 71 6.79 2.59 3.73
N LEU A 72 7.47 1.82 4.57
CA LEU A 72 7.06 0.45 4.90
C LEU A 72 5.78 0.53 5.74
N LEU A 73 4.75 -0.20 5.33
CA LEU A 73 3.53 -0.37 6.08
C LEU A 73 3.70 -1.62 6.96
N ILE A 74 3.95 -1.38 8.23
CA ILE A 74 4.02 -2.42 9.26
C ILE A 74 2.66 -2.58 9.91
N ASP A 75 2.33 -3.81 10.29
CA ASP A 75 1.21 -4.05 11.20
C ASP A 75 1.47 -3.28 12.51
N PRO A 76 0.45 -2.72 13.19
CA PRO A 76 0.61 -2.16 14.54
C PRO A 76 1.30 -3.10 15.54
N GLU A 77 1.29 -4.42 15.33
CA GLU A 77 2.06 -5.39 16.14
C GLU A 77 3.56 -5.44 15.81
N GLY A 78 4.00 -4.74 14.75
CA GLY A 78 5.41 -4.55 14.41
C GLY A 78 6.09 -5.72 13.69
N VAL A 79 5.31 -6.64 13.10
CA VAL A 79 5.82 -7.79 12.32
C VAL A 79 6.00 -7.42 10.85
#